data_AF-A0A942GAW6-F1
#
_entry.id   AF-A0A942GAW6-F1
#
_cell.length_a   1.000
_cell.length_b   1.000
_cell.length_c   1.000
_cell.angle_alpha   90.00
_cell.angle_beta   90.00
_cell.angle_gamma   90.00
#
_symmetry.space_group_name_H-M   'P 1'
#
loop_
_entity.id
_entity.type
_entity.pdbx_description
1 polymer ?
#
loop_
_entity_poly.entity_id
_entity_poly.type
_entity_poly.pdbx_seq_one_letter_code
_entity_poly.pdbx_strand_id
1 'polypeptide(L)'
;MSATLLARPTVTDQPTFATSEGLRTLLIRLHEAGPGAWHHDSDANALMRFAADRYAGLARKYGQEPIDAAAAAFEAMQNSSTRTANDPWAVVTVAVRITLIAEHRAQGLLTSTDRARRPDYSVFHDAQRFSDRTVPLTDYHPALHAPPEPDHPTDGAADTGSWLIEHTTRLLMLLGWSPSLAWTLIEYVCGRLTELGDRPAAYETLRRDKALRARFDLPHACWIGLLRLLLGHPTCVGRLRHGLLARLLVGDTLPELLADGDLVAAAVAARPDQAEAHDG
;
A
#
# COMPACT_ATOMS: atom_id res chain seq x y z
N MET A 1 -41.45 -31.54 43.81
CA MET A 1 -40.75 -32.85 43.90
C MET A 1 -41.02 -33.53 42.57
N SER A 2 -40.09 -33.73 41.65
CA SER A 2 -38.71 -34.18 41.82
C SER A 2 -37.85 -33.65 40.68
N ALA A 3 -36.69 -33.07 41.02
CA ALA A 3 -35.65 -32.75 40.06
C ALA A 3 -34.84 -34.02 39.80
N THR A 4 -34.95 -34.55 38.58
CA THR A 4 -34.11 -35.64 38.09
C THR A 4 -32.68 -35.14 38.00
N LEU A 5 -31.89 -35.50 39.01
CA LEU A 5 -30.44 -35.32 39.05
C LEU A 5 -29.83 -36.22 37.98
N LEU A 6 -29.52 -35.64 36.81
CA LEU A 6 -28.67 -36.30 35.83
C LEU A 6 -27.27 -36.44 36.44
N ALA A 7 -26.97 -37.66 36.86
CA ALA A 7 -25.67 -38.08 37.34
C ALA A 7 -24.61 -37.72 36.29
N ARG A 8 -23.64 -36.92 36.71
CA ARG A 8 -22.41 -36.63 35.98
C ARG A 8 -21.63 -37.94 35.80
N PRO A 9 -21.30 -38.39 34.58
CA PRO A 9 -20.48 -39.59 34.43
C PRO A 9 -19.06 -39.27 34.92
N THR A 10 -18.73 -39.78 36.10
CA THR A 10 -17.38 -39.75 36.68
C THR A 10 -16.75 -41.13 36.53
N VAL A 11 -16.12 -41.39 35.38
CA VAL A 11 -14.90 -42.20 35.22
C VAL A 11 -14.28 -41.77 33.88
N THR A 12 -13.33 -40.84 33.89
CA THR A 12 -12.47 -40.63 32.72
C THR A 12 -11.45 -41.75 32.70
N ASP A 13 -11.73 -42.79 31.91
CA ASP A 13 -10.74 -43.78 31.49
C ASP A 13 -9.70 -43.02 30.66
N GLN A 14 -8.62 -42.55 31.32
CA GLN A 14 -7.60 -41.79 30.65
C GLN A 14 -6.90 -42.72 29.65
N PRO A 15 -6.74 -42.30 28.38
CA PRO A 15 -6.07 -43.13 27.40
C PRO A 15 -4.64 -43.45 27.89
N THR A 16 -4.16 -44.66 27.65
CA THR A 16 -2.85 -45.13 28.15
C THR A 16 -1.71 -44.18 27.79
N PHE A 17 -1.78 -43.57 26.60
CA PHE A 17 -0.81 -42.58 26.11
C PHE A 17 -0.85 -41.21 26.81
N ALA A 18 -1.80 -40.96 27.73
CA ALA A 18 -1.81 -39.74 28.55
C ALA A 18 -0.60 -39.69 29.51
N THR A 19 -0.05 -40.85 29.86
CA THR A 19 1.17 -40.99 30.65
C THR A 19 2.42 -40.95 29.77
N SER A 20 3.57 -40.56 30.32
CA SER A 20 4.85 -40.49 29.61
C SER A 20 5.33 -41.86 29.12
N GLU A 21 5.17 -42.90 29.94
CA GLU A 21 5.48 -44.30 29.58
C GLU A 21 4.55 -44.84 28.48
N GLY A 22 3.24 -44.57 28.59
CA GLY A 22 2.27 -44.99 27.59
C GLY A 22 2.49 -44.29 26.25
N LEU A 23 2.82 -42.99 26.26
CA LEU A 23 3.20 -42.28 25.05
C LEU A 23 4.46 -42.89 24.43
N ARG A 24 5.50 -43.16 25.22
CA ARG A 24 6.73 -43.79 24.71
C ARG A 24 6.44 -45.12 24.02
N THR A 25 5.65 -45.97 24.67
CA THR A 25 5.28 -47.30 24.15
C THR A 25 4.54 -47.17 22.82
N LEU A 26 3.57 -46.26 22.73
CA LEU A 26 2.84 -45.99 21.49
C LEU A 26 3.76 -45.49 20.37
N LEU A 27 4.66 -44.55 20.67
CA LEU A 27 5.59 -44.00 19.66
C LEU A 27 6.61 -45.04 19.17
N ILE A 28 7.06 -45.95 20.04
CA ILE A 28 7.93 -47.07 19.64
C ILE A 28 7.16 -48.01 18.71
N ARG A 29 5.94 -48.43 19.10
CA ARG A 29 5.06 -49.27 18.27
C ARG A 29 4.82 -48.68 16.89
N LEU A 30 4.45 -47.40 16.84
CA LEU A 30 4.19 -46.69 15.58
C LEU A 30 5.44 -46.57 14.70
N HIS A 31 6.63 -46.44 15.30
CA HIS A 31 7.87 -46.41 14.54
C HIS A 31 8.25 -47.78 13.99
N GLU A 32 8.11 -48.84 14.79
CA GLU A 32 8.40 -50.22 14.38
C GLU A 32 7.43 -50.72 13.29
N ALA A 33 6.17 -50.28 13.34
CA ALA A 33 5.16 -50.57 12.31
C ALA A 33 5.47 -49.94 10.94
N GLY A 34 6.40 -48.97 10.86
CA GLY A 34 6.91 -48.42 9.62
C GLY A 34 6.07 -47.29 8.98
N PRO A 35 6.39 -46.91 7.73
CA PRO A 35 5.75 -45.78 7.05
C PRO A 35 4.24 -45.98 6.88
N GLY A 36 3.44 -44.99 7.28
CA GLY A 36 1.98 -45.02 7.15
C GLY A 36 1.22 -45.63 8.34
N ALA A 37 1.93 -46.12 9.36
CA ALA A 37 1.31 -46.63 10.59
C ALA A 37 0.37 -45.62 11.25
N TRP A 38 0.78 -44.35 11.29
CA TRP A 38 -0.01 -43.25 11.85
C TRP A 38 -1.38 -43.03 11.21
N HIS A 39 -1.54 -43.35 9.92
CA HIS A 39 -2.77 -43.07 9.18
C HIS A 39 -3.90 -44.04 9.55
N HIS A 40 -3.55 -45.31 9.79
CA HIS A 40 -4.53 -46.40 9.98
C HIS A 40 -4.71 -46.79 11.45
N ASP A 41 -3.89 -46.24 12.35
CA ASP A 41 -3.89 -46.57 13.76
C ASP A 41 -4.93 -45.73 14.53
N SER A 42 -5.84 -46.40 15.24
CA SER A 42 -6.88 -45.75 16.03
C SER A 42 -6.34 -45.00 17.24
N ASP A 43 -5.26 -45.49 17.86
CA ASP A 43 -4.63 -44.85 19.01
C ASP A 43 -3.87 -43.61 18.57
N ALA A 44 -3.23 -43.64 17.39
CA ALA A 44 -2.62 -42.45 16.79
C ALA A 44 -3.66 -41.34 16.56
N ASN A 45 -4.83 -41.70 16.01
CA ASN A 45 -5.94 -40.76 15.83
C ASN A 45 -6.47 -40.20 17.17
N ALA A 46 -6.61 -41.05 18.19
CA ALA A 46 -7.02 -40.63 19.53
C ALA A 46 -5.96 -39.73 20.21
N LEU A 47 -4.68 -40.04 20.01
CA LEU A 47 -3.54 -39.26 20.49
C LEU A 47 -3.55 -37.85 19.88
N MET A 48 -3.82 -37.72 18.58
CA MET A 48 -3.91 -36.40 17.92
C MET A 48 -5.04 -35.53 18.47
N ARG A 49 -6.21 -36.11 18.74
CA ARG A 49 -7.33 -35.40 19.39
C ARG A 49 -6.96 -34.97 20.81
N PHE A 50 -6.35 -35.87 21.57
CA PHE A 50 -5.88 -35.58 22.91
C PHE A 50 -4.81 -34.48 22.94
N ALA A 51 -3.88 -34.47 21.97
CA ALA A 51 -2.87 -33.42 21.85
C ALA A 51 -3.51 -32.05 21.53
N ALA A 52 -4.49 -32.01 20.64
CA ALA A 52 -5.25 -30.78 20.35
C ALA A 52 -5.92 -30.23 21.62
N ASP A 53 -6.63 -31.07 22.37
CA ASP A 53 -7.29 -30.67 23.61
C ASP A 53 -6.28 -30.24 24.69
N ARG A 54 -5.20 -31.00 24.85
CA ARG A 54 -4.15 -30.74 25.85
C ARG A 54 -3.47 -29.40 25.63
N TYR A 55 -3.22 -29.02 24.38
CA TYR A 55 -2.53 -27.78 24.03
C TYR A 55 -3.46 -26.64 23.61
N ALA A 56 -4.79 -26.83 23.62
CA ALA A 56 -5.77 -25.81 23.22
C ALA A 56 -5.64 -24.49 24.00
N GLY A 57 -5.31 -24.54 25.29
CA GLY A 57 -5.06 -23.32 26.08
C GLY A 57 -3.79 -22.59 25.64
N LEU A 58 -2.75 -23.33 25.28
CA LEU A 58 -1.48 -22.79 24.80
C LEU A 58 -1.60 -22.21 23.39
N ALA A 59 -2.32 -22.89 22.49
CA ALA A 59 -2.62 -22.41 21.15
C ALA A 59 -3.32 -21.06 21.19
N ARG A 60 -4.41 -20.96 21.97
CA ARG A 60 -5.17 -19.71 22.16
C ARG A 60 -4.32 -18.57 22.72
N LYS A 61 -3.38 -18.87 23.64
CA LYS A 61 -2.45 -17.86 24.18
C LYS A 61 -1.60 -17.21 23.08
N TYR A 62 -1.26 -17.95 22.02
CA TYR A 62 -0.45 -17.48 20.90
C TYR A 62 -1.26 -17.18 19.63
N GLY A 63 -2.60 -17.13 19.75
CA GLY A 63 -3.49 -16.83 18.63
C GLY A 63 -3.59 -17.92 17.57
N GLN A 64 -3.20 -19.17 17.89
CA GLN A 64 -3.28 -20.31 16.98
C GLN A 64 -4.47 -21.21 17.32
N GLU A 65 -4.84 -22.10 16.40
CA GLU A 65 -5.88 -23.08 16.63
C GLU A 65 -5.33 -24.33 17.36
N PRO A 66 -6.19 -25.06 18.12
CA PRO A 66 -5.79 -26.30 18.77
C PRO A 66 -5.24 -27.36 17.80
N ILE A 67 -5.71 -27.36 16.55
CA ILE A 67 -5.24 -28.28 15.51
C ILE A 67 -3.79 -27.99 15.08
N ASP A 68 -3.39 -26.72 15.05
CA ASP A 68 -2.01 -26.31 14.73
C ASP A 68 -1.04 -26.78 15.84
N ALA A 69 -1.46 -26.64 17.10
CA ALA A 69 -0.70 -27.17 18.23
C ALA A 69 -0.57 -28.70 18.18
N ALA A 70 -1.61 -29.40 17.71
CA ALA A 70 -1.55 -30.84 17.50
C ALA A 70 -0.57 -31.20 16.36
N ALA A 71 -0.58 -30.46 15.25
CA ALA A 71 0.38 -30.65 14.16
C ALA A 71 1.84 -30.49 14.64
N ALA A 72 2.12 -29.44 15.42
CA ALA A 72 3.43 -29.25 16.05
C ALA A 72 3.80 -30.40 17.00
N ALA A 73 2.82 -30.92 17.75
CA ALA A 73 3.03 -32.07 18.63
C ALA A 73 3.36 -33.33 17.83
N PHE A 74 2.69 -33.56 16.70
CA PHE A 74 2.95 -34.67 15.80
C PHE A 74 4.36 -34.63 15.21
N GLU A 75 4.81 -33.47 14.72
CA GLU A 75 6.20 -33.29 14.26
C GLU A 75 7.21 -33.62 15.37
N ALA A 76 6.95 -33.16 16.60
CA ALA A 76 7.80 -33.48 17.74
C ALA A 76 7.82 -34.98 18.05
N MET A 77 6.66 -35.65 17.99
CA MET A 77 6.50 -37.08 18.29
C MET A 77 7.20 -38.00 17.28
N GLN A 78 7.39 -37.56 16.04
CA GLN A 78 8.09 -38.34 15.01
C GLN A 78 9.62 -38.42 15.27
N ASN A 79 10.18 -37.47 16.02
CA ASN A 79 11.61 -37.43 16.28
C ASN A 79 12.06 -38.56 17.21
N SER A 80 13.25 -39.12 16.94
CA SER A 80 13.88 -40.14 17.80
C SER A 80 14.11 -39.63 19.23
N SER A 81 14.45 -38.34 19.39
CA SER A 81 14.68 -37.70 20.67
C SER A 81 13.47 -37.77 21.61
N THR A 82 12.25 -37.63 21.08
CA THR A 82 11.01 -37.74 21.87
C THR A 82 10.78 -39.16 22.35
N ARG A 83 11.13 -40.17 21.54
CA ARG A 83 10.99 -41.59 21.90
C ARG A 83 12.00 -42.04 22.95
N THR A 84 13.22 -41.53 22.89
CA THR A 84 14.29 -41.88 23.84
C THR A 84 14.32 -40.99 25.09
N ALA A 85 13.50 -39.94 25.15
CA ALA A 85 13.47 -39.03 26.29
C ALA A 85 12.94 -39.72 27.55
N ASN A 86 13.45 -39.31 28.72
CA ASN A 86 12.93 -39.74 30.03
C ASN A 86 11.46 -39.32 30.24
N ASP A 87 11.07 -38.17 29.67
CA ASP A 87 9.68 -37.72 29.64
C ASP A 87 9.32 -37.21 28.22
N PRO A 88 8.68 -38.03 27.38
CA PRO A 88 8.27 -37.65 26.04
C PRO A 88 7.27 -36.49 26.04
N TRP A 89 6.37 -36.42 27.02
CA TRP A 89 5.39 -35.33 27.11
C TRP A 89 6.05 -33.98 27.43
N ALA A 90 7.11 -33.96 28.23
CA ALA A 90 7.89 -32.74 28.44
C ALA A 90 8.55 -32.25 27.15
N VAL A 91 9.16 -33.16 26.37
CA VAL A 91 9.80 -32.81 25.09
C VAL A 91 8.77 -32.27 24.10
N VAL A 92 7.63 -32.95 23.94
CA VAL A 92 6.54 -32.50 23.06
C VAL A 92 6.03 -31.13 23.50
N THR A 93 5.84 -30.91 24.80
CA THR A 93 5.33 -29.63 25.32
C THR A 93 6.28 -28.47 25.00
N VAL A 94 7.59 -28.69 25.15
CA VAL A 94 8.60 -27.67 24.82
C VAL A 94 8.60 -27.40 23.32
N ALA A 95 8.57 -28.45 22.49
CA ALA A 95 8.54 -28.31 21.04
C ALA A 95 7.30 -27.56 20.55
N VAL A 96 6.11 -27.94 21.02
CA VAL A 96 4.84 -27.25 20.71
C VAL A 96 4.92 -25.79 21.10
N ARG A 97 5.39 -25.48 22.32
CA ARG A 97 5.53 -24.10 22.78
C ARG A 97 6.47 -23.28 21.87
N ILE A 98 7.61 -23.84 21.47
CA ILE A 98 8.57 -23.16 20.58
C ILE A 98 7.94 -22.89 19.22
N THR A 99 7.22 -23.87 18.66
CA THR A 99 6.54 -23.72 17.37
C THR A 99 5.45 -22.65 17.41
N LEU A 100 4.58 -22.68 18.43
CA LEU A 100 3.51 -21.68 18.55
C LEU A 100 4.05 -20.25 18.76
N ILE A 101 5.16 -20.10 19.50
CA ILE A 101 5.84 -18.80 19.63
C ILE A 101 6.37 -18.34 18.27
N ALA A 102 6.97 -19.24 17.50
CA ALA A 102 7.50 -18.92 16.17
C ALA A 102 6.39 -18.57 15.18
N GLU A 103 5.26 -19.27 15.21
CA GLU A 103 4.09 -18.97 14.37
C GLU A 103 3.48 -17.62 14.71
N HIS A 104 3.28 -17.34 16.00
CA HIS A 104 2.82 -16.04 16.46
C HIS A 104 3.75 -14.92 15.99
N ARG A 105 5.07 -15.12 16.09
CA ARG A 105 6.07 -14.18 15.57
C ARG A 105 6.04 -14.05 14.06
N ALA A 106 5.83 -15.14 13.34
CA ALA A 106 5.74 -15.16 11.89
C ALA A 106 4.54 -14.33 11.39
N GLN A 107 3.39 -14.48 12.05
CA GLN A 107 2.18 -13.69 11.79
C GLN A 107 2.43 -12.21 12.11
N GLY A 108 3.03 -11.90 13.26
CA GLY A 108 3.39 -10.54 13.65
C GLY A 108 4.33 -9.88 12.63
N LEU A 109 5.34 -10.61 12.15
CA LEU A 109 6.35 -10.10 11.21
C LEU A 109 5.95 -10.23 9.72
N LEU A 110 4.77 -10.79 9.42
CA LEU A 110 4.31 -11.11 8.06
C LEU A 110 5.34 -11.91 7.24
N THR A 111 5.90 -12.95 7.86
CA THR A 111 6.94 -13.80 7.26
C THR A 111 6.67 -15.29 7.49
N SER A 112 7.47 -16.17 6.89
CA SER A 112 7.44 -17.61 7.16
C SER A 112 7.93 -17.97 8.57
N THR A 113 7.39 -19.02 9.16
CA THR A 113 7.77 -19.58 10.47
C THR A 113 9.27 -19.88 10.60
N ASP A 114 9.88 -20.49 9.58
CA ASP A 114 11.32 -20.78 9.57
C ASP A 114 12.20 -19.54 9.65
N ARG A 115 11.77 -18.44 9.02
CA ARG A 115 12.47 -17.16 9.08
C ARG A 115 12.30 -16.52 10.47
N ALA A 116 11.11 -16.60 11.05
CA ALA A 116 10.81 -16.08 12.38
C ALA A 116 11.58 -16.80 13.51
N ARG A 117 12.03 -18.04 13.30
CA ARG A 117 12.87 -18.79 14.24
C ARG A 117 14.32 -18.30 14.32
N ARG A 118 14.78 -17.51 13.35
CA ARG A 118 16.19 -17.06 13.29
C ARG A 118 16.43 -15.89 14.26
N PRO A 119 17.58 -15.87 14.97
CA PRO A 119 17.91 -14.81 15.93
C PRO A 119 17.97 -13.42 15.28
N ASP A 120 18.38 -13.35 14.01
CA ASP A 120 18.46 -12.07 13.27
C ASP A 120 17.10 -11.36 13.16
N TYR A 121 15.99 -12.11 13.22
CA TYR A 121 14.65 -11.56 13.08
C TYR A 121 13.99 -11.24 14.42
N SER A 122 14.61 -11.57 15.56
CA SER A 122 14.03 -11.28 16.88
C SER A 122 14.09 -9.81 17.27
N VAL A 123 14.92 -9.01 16.58
CA VAL A 123 15.09 -7.58 16.83
C VAL A 123 13.93 -6.75 16.27
N PHE A 124 13.21 -7.27 15.27
CA PHE A 124 12.14 -6.53 14.61
C PHE A 124 10.84 -6.54 15.43
N HIS A 125 10.11 -5.44 15.37
CA HIS A 125 8.76 -5.33 15.91
C HIS A 125 7.73 -5.90 14.93
N ASP A 126 6.57 -6.27 15.45
CA ASP A 126 5.46 -6.75 14.64
C ASP A 126 5.03 -5.66 13.64
N ALA A 127 4.63 -6.08 12.45
CA ALA A 127 4.19 -5.23 11.37
C ALA A 127 2.86 -4.54 11.76
N GLN A 128 2.84 -3.21 11.66
CA GLN A 128 1.68 -2.38 11.93
C GLN A 128 1.28 -1.63 10.66
N ARG A 129 -0.02 -1.43 10.45
CA ARG A 129 -0.53 -0.58 9.37
C ARG A 129 -0.15 0.87 9.63
N PHE A 130 0.00 1.64 8.55
CA PHE A 130 0.28 3.07 8.65
C PHE A 130 -0.79 3.84 9.45
N SER A 131 -2.06 3.48 9.27
CA SER A 131 -3.19 4.15 9.93
C SER A 131 -3.35 3.84 11.41
N ASP A 132 -2.79 2.72 11.89
CA ASP A 132 -2.93 2.28 13.28
C ASP A 132 -1.90 2.97 14.21
N ARG A 133 -0.99 3.77 13.65
CA ARG A 133 0.09 4.43 14.39
C ARG A 133 -0.38 5.73 15.02
N THR A 134 -0.06 5.90 16.31
CA THR A 134 -0.27 7.14 17.05
C THR A 134 0.88 8.13 16.89
N VAL A 135 2.08 7.64 16.54
CA VAL A 135 3.29 8.46 16.35
C VAL A 135 3.49 8.76 14.86
N PRO A 136 3.70 10.04 14.48
CA PRO A 136 4.01 10.43 13.11
C PRO A 136 5.20 9.67 12.52
N LEU A 137 5.11 9.35 11.22
CA LEU A 137 6.13 8.54 10.54
C LEU A 137 7.52 9.18 10.55
N THR A 138 7.55 10.51 10.52
CA THR A 138 8.76 11.34 10.55
C THR A 138 9.59 11.12 11.80
N ASP A 139 8.97 10.70 12.91
CA ASP A 139 9.63 10.66 14.22
C ASP A 139 10.39 9.33 14.44
N TYR A 140 10.22 8.34 13.55
CA TYR A 140 10.85 7.02 13.67
C TYR A 140 12.26 6.94 13.10
N HIS A 141 12.50 7.58 11.96
CA HIS A 141 13.76 7.44 11.26
C HIS A 141 14.09 8.69 10.44
N PRO A 142 15.33 9.19 10.51
CA PRO A 142 15.69 10.42 9.84
C PRO A 142 15.53 10.40 8.32
N ALA A 143 15.64 9.22 7.69
CA ALA A 143 15.37 9.05 6.26
C ALA A 143 13.90 9.23 5.85
N LEU A 144 12.97 9.28 6.81
CA LEU A 144 11.56 9.56 6.57
C LEU A 144 11.21 11.04 6.77
N HIS A 145 12.16 11.87 7.19
CA HIS A 145 11.98 13.32 7.12
C HIS A 145 11.98 13.73 5.64
N ALA A 146 10.89 14.36 5.21
CA ALA A 146 10.97 15.17 4.01
C ALA A 146 12.02 16.27 4.26
N PRO A 147 12.87 16.59 3.27
CA PRO A 147 13.61 17.84 3.35
C PRO A 147 12.59 18.96 3.62
N PRO A 148 12.90 19.93 4.50
CA PRO A 148 12.02 21.08 4.66
C PRO A 148 11.72 21.59 3.26
N GLU A 149 10.43 21.70 2.92
CA GLU A 149 10.07 22.38 1.67
C GLU A 149 10.82 23.71 1.68
N PRO A 150 11.51 24.06 0.59
CA PRO A 150 12.10 25.39 0.51
C PRO A 150 10.98 26.37 0.83
N ASP A 151 11.21 27.33 1.73
CA ASP A 151 10.23 28.33 2.14
C ASP A 151 9.53 28.91 0.91
N HIS A 152 8.41 28.31 0.52
CA HIS A 152 7.56 28.87 -0.52
C HIS A 152 6.91 30.07 0.17
N PRO A 153 7.09 31.30 -0.34
CA PRO A 153 6.57 32.49 0.30
C PRO A 153 5.04 32.35 0.38
N THR A 154 4.56 32.03 1.58
CA THR A 154 3.28 31.35 1.79
C THR A 154 2.08 32.30 1.85
N ASP A 155 2.26 33.58 1.53
CA ASP A 155 1.16 34.54 1.44
C ASP A 155 1.14 35.34 0.12
N GLY A 156 2.02 35.04 -0.85
CA GLY A 156 2.05 35.77 -2.14
C GLY A 156 2.11 34.88 -3.39
N ALA A 157 2.68 33.68 -3.29
CA ALA A 157 2.83 32.79 -4.46
C ALA A 157 1.52 32.08 -4.84
N ALA A 158 0.71 31.68 -3.85
CA ALA A 158 -0.63 31.12 -4.10
C ALA A 158 -1.54 32.15 -4.79
N ASP A 159 -1.48 33.40 -4.35
CA ASP A 159 -2.19 34.52 -4.96
C ASP A 159 -1.69 34.80 -6.38
N THR A 160 -0.38 34.75 -6.62
CA THR A 160 0.20 34.98 -7.96
C THR A 160 -0.21 33.89 -8.95
N GLY A 161 -0.21 32.62 -8.52
CA GLY A 161 -0.65 31.50 -9.37
C GLY A 161 -2.14 31.60 -9.72
N SER A 162 -2.98 31.87 -8.72
CA SER A 162 -4.42 32.07 -8.93
C SER A 162 -4.71 33.26 -9.85
N TRP A 163 -4.02 34.38 -9.62
CA TRP A 163 -4.11 35.59 -10.46
C TRP A 163 -3.71 35.29 -11.92
N LEU A 164 -2.63 34.55 -12.15
CA LEU A 164 -2.18 34.15 -13.48
C LEU A 164 -3.22 33.28 -14.20
N ILE A 165 -3.77 32.29 -13.52
CA ILE A 165 -4.79 31.40 -14.10
C ILE A 165 -6.03 32.22 -14.46
N GLU A 166 -6.49 33.08 -13.56
CA GLU A 166 -7.66 33.95 -13.79
C GLU A 166 -7.45 34.90 -14.98
N HIS A 167 -6.33 35.63 -15.01
CA HIS A 167 -6.05 36.63 -16.04
C HIS A 167 -5.80 36.00 -17.41
N THR A 168 -5.12 34.85 -17.44
CA THR A 168 -4.91 34.08 -18.68
C THR A 168 -6.22 33.50 -19.20
N THR A 169 -7.05 32.95 -18.31
CA THR A 169 -8.37 32.42 -18.66
C THR A 169 -9.24 33.52 -19.23
N ARG A 170 -9.29 34.68 -18.57
CA ARG A 170 -10.05 35.86 -19.02
C ARG A 170 -9.61 36.34 -20.40
N LEU A 171 -8.30 36.35 -20.67
CA LEU A 171 -7.78 36.69 -22.00
C LEU A 171 -8.24 35.69 -23.06
N LEU A 172 -8.13 34.38 -22.82
CA LEU A 172 -8.58 33.37 -23.78
C LEU A 172 -10.10 33.43 -24.00
N MET A 173 -10.89 33.69 -22.96
CA MET A 173 -12.34 33.89 -23.07
C MET A 173 -12.70 35.06 -23.98
N LEU A 174 -11.99 36.20 -23.84
CA LEU A 174 -12.17 37.36 -24.72
C LEU A 174 -11.82 37.06 -26.19
N LEU A 175 -10.99 36.04 -26.43
CA LEU A 175 -10.61 35.54 -27.75
C LEU A 175 -11.49 34.37 -28.23
N GLY A 176 -12.58 34.09 -27.51
CA GLY A 176 -13.61 33.13 -27.89
C GLY A 176 -13.33 31.68 -27.49
N TRP A 177 -12.44 31.43 -26.52
CA TRP A 177 -12.28 30.09 -25.94
C TRP A 177 -13.42 29.76 -24.96
N SER A 178 -13.76 28.48 -24.84
CA SER A 178 -14.66 28.00 -23.78
C SER A 178 -14.04 28.28 -22.40
N PRO A 179 -14.77 28.93 -21.46
CA PRO A 179 -14.24 29.27 -20.13
C PRO A 179 -13.78 28.05 -19.34
N SER A 180 -14.59 26.98 -19.33
CA SER A 180 -14.30 25.76 -18.59
C SER A 180 -13.09 25.02 -19.17
N LEU A 181 -12.96 24.97 -20.50
CA LEU A 181 -11.81 24.35 -21.15
C LEU A 181 -10.52 25.16 -20.92
N ALA A 182 -10.59 26.49 -21.10
CA ALA A 182 -9.44 27.37 -20.90
C ALA A 182 -8.91 27.25 -19.48
N TRP A 183 -9.78 27.38 -18.47
CA TRP A 183 -9.40 27.27 -17.06
C TRP A 183 -8.66 25.95 -16.79
N THR A 184 -9.26 24.81 -17.15
CA THR A 184 -8.68 23.50 -16.84
C THR A 184 -7.34 23.27 -17.54
N LEU A 185 -7.17 23.73 -18.78
CA LEU A 185 -5.91 23.59 -19.49
C LEU A 185 -4.82 24.46 -18.88
N ILE A 186 -5.14 25.71 -18.50
CA ILE A 186 -4.17 26.62 -17.89
C ILE A 186 -3.77 26.11 -16.51
N GLU A 187 -4.73 25.68 -15.68
CA GLU A 187 -4.48 25.11 -14.37
C GLU A 187 -3.55 23.88 -14.45
N TYR A 188 -3.79 22.99 -15.41
CA TYR A 188 -2.92 21.83 -15.63
C TYR A 188 -1.51 22.23 -16.05
N VAL A 189 -1.37 23.19 -16.98
CA VAL A 189 -0.06 23.68 -17.44
C VAL A 189 0.71 24.33 -16.29
N CYS A 190 0.04 25.16 -15.49
CA CYS A 190 0.62 25.78 -14.29
C CYS A 190 1.03 24.73 -13.26
N GLY A 191 0.20 23.72 -13.00
CA GLY A 191 0.54 22.61 -12.10
C GLY A 191 1.80 21.86 -12.56
N ARG A 192 1.90 21.52 -13.86
CA ARG A 192 3.09 20.86 -14.43
C ARG A 192 4.34 21.74 -14.40
N LEU A 193 4.19 23.05 -14.57
CA LEU A 193 5.30 23.99 -14.41
C LEU A 193 5.82 24.01 -12.98
N THR A 194 4.92 24.04 -12.00
CA THR A 194 5.28 24.03 -10.57
C THR A 194 5.98 22.73 -10.19
N GLU A 195 5.51 21.58 -10.69
CA GLU A 195 6.13 20.27 -10.42
C GLU A 195 7.56 20.16 -10.97
N LEU A 196 7.81 20.67 -12.18
CA LEU A 196 9.09 20.50 -12.87
C LEU A 196 10.10 21.62 -12.58
N GLY A 197 9.63 22.81 -12.19
CA GLY A 197 10.46 23.97 -11.88
C GLY A 197 11.23 24.58 -13.06
N ASP A 198 11.16 23.98 -14.26
CA ASP A 198 11.87 24.42 -15.45
C ASP A 198 10.94 24.49 -16.68
N ARG A 199 10.94 25.67 -17.34
CA ARG A 199 10.04 26.01 -18.45
C ARG A 199 10.24 25.13 -19.70
N PRO A 200 11.46 24.95 -20.25
CA PRO A 200 11.68 24.06 -21.39
C PRO A 200 11.40 22.59 -21.05
N ALA A 201 11.74 22.12 -19.84
CA ALA A 201 11.39 20.76 -19.41
C ALA A 201 9.86 20.54 -19.35
N ALA A 202 9.11 21.52 -18.85
CA ALA A 202 7.65 21.48 -18.83
C ALA A 202 7.05 21.45 -20.25
N TYR A 203 7.54 22.30 -21.17
CA TYR A 203 7.10 22.28 -22.57
C TYR A 203 7.34 20.91 -23.24
N GLU A 204 8.53 20.34 -23.05
CA GLU A 204 8.93 19.04 -23.61
C GLU A 204 8.11 17.85 -23.07
N THR A 205 7.64 17.97 -21.83
CA THR A 205 6.79 16.96 -21.20
C THR A 205 5.35 17.10 -21.67
N LEU A 206 4.80 18.32 -21.59
CA LEU A 206 3.42 18.64 -21.99
C LEU A 206 3.16 18.34 -23.48
N ARG A 207 4.12 18.62 -24.37
CA ARG A 207 3.94 18.32 -25.81
C ARG A 207 3.80 16.82 -26.10
N ARG A 208 4.37 15.96 -25.25
CA ARG A 208 4.34 14.50 -25.39
C ARG A 208 3.14 13.86 -24.67
N ASP A 209 2.37 14.64 -23.91
CA ASP A 209 1.23 14.16 -23.14
C ASP A 209 0.03 13.85 -24.06
N LYS A 210 -0.10 12.56 -24.41
CA LYS A 210 -1.21 12.04 -25.22
C LYS A 210 -2.47 11.84 -24.38
N ALA A 211 -2.34 11.59 -23.08
CA ALA A 211 -3.45 11.27 -22.20
C ALA A 211 -4.34 12.49 -21.98
N LEU A 212 -3.74 13.66 -21.74
CA LEU A 212 -4.50 14.90 -21.60
C LEU A 212 -5.26 15.26 -22.87
N ARG A 213 -4.62 15.14 -24.03
CA ARG A 213 -5.27 15.43 -25.32
C ARG A 213 -6.47 14.53 -25.59
N ALA A 214 -6.35 13.23 -25.28
CA ALA A 214 -7.46 12.30 -25.41
C ALA A 214 -8.61 12.62 -24.44
N ARG A 215 -8.31 13.12 -23.24
CA ARG A 215 -9.31 13.49 -22.23
C ARG A 215 -10.19 14.67 -22.64
N PHE A 216 -9.63 15.66 -23.33
CA PHE A 216 -10.34 16.87 -23.74
C PHE A 216 -10.69 16.89 -25.24
N ASP A 217 -10.49 15.76 -25.93
CA ASP A 217 -10.67 15.61 -27.39
C ASP A 217 -9.99 16.73 -28.21
N LEU A 218 -8.76 17.10 -27.81
CA LEU A 218 -8.06 18.25 -28.38
C LEU A 218 -7.20 17.87 -29.61
N PRO A 219 -7.40 18.56 -30.75
CA PRO A 219 -6.50 18.45 -31.89
C PRO A 219 -5.05 18.75 -31.50
N HIS A 220 -4.09 18.05 -32.11
CA HIS A 220 -2.67 18.25 -31.79
C HIS A 220 -2.21 19.70 -32.01
N ALA A 221 -2.67 20.32 -33.09
CA ALA A 221 -2.33 21.69 -33.45
C ALA A 221 -2.81 22.70 -32.40
N CYS A 222 -4.03 22.53 -31.89
CA CYS A 222 -4.61 23.33 -30.81
C CYS A 222 -3.74 23.25 -29.54
N TRP A 223 -3.40 22.04 -29.09
CA TRP A 223 -2.58 21.84 -27.89
C TRP A 223 -1.18 22.45 -28.02
N ILE A 224 -0.48 22.19 -29.13
CA ILE A 224 0.86 22.76 -29.36
C ILE A 224 0.79 24.29 -29.50
N GLY A 225 -0.26 24.82 -30.13
CA GLY A 225 -0.52 26.26 -30.23
C GLY A 225 -0.69 26.89 -28.84
N LEU A 226 -1.52 26.29 -27.98
CA LEU A 226 -1.73 26.75 -26.61
C LEU A 226 -0.44 26.71 -25.79
N LEU A 227 0.34 25.63 -25.86
CA LEU A 227 1.62 25.55 -25.15
C LEU A 227 2.60 26.62 -25.60
N ARG A 228 2.67 26.91 -26.90
CA ARG A 228 3.52 27.99 -27.44
C ARG A 228 3.02 29.37 -27.01
N LEU A 229 1.71 29.56 -26.92
CA LEU A 229 1.11 30.80 -26.43
C LEU A 229 1.43 31.03 -24.94
N LEU A 230 1.24 30.01 -24.10
CA LEU A 230 1.40 30.12 -22.65
C LEU A 230 2.87 30.18 -22.21
N LEU A 231 3.70 29.26 -22.73
CA LEU A 231 5.10 29.07 -22.29
C LEU A 231 6.12 29.80 -23.18
N GLY A 232 5.69 30.25 -24.35
CA GLY A 232 6.58 30.74 -25.40
C GLY A 232 7.37 29.62 -26.08
N HIS A 233 8.00 29.94 -27.20
CA HIS A 233 8.94 29.04 -27.87
C HIS A 233 10.09 29.86 -28.47
N PRO A 234 11.34 29.36 -28.46
CA PRO A 234 12.47 30.06 -29.07
C PRO A 234 12.33 30.33 -30.57
N THR A 235 11.46 29.58 -31.26
CA THR A 235 11.16 29.77 -32.68
C THR A 235 10.06 30.81 -32.93
N CYS A 236 9.37 31.27 -31.89
CA CYS A 236 8.43 32.37 -32.00
C CYS A 236 9.22 33.68 -32.09
N VAL A 237 8.79 34.56 -32.99
CA VAL A 237 9.37 35.89 -33.16
C VAL A 237 8.61 36.90 -32.31
N GLY A 238 9.26 38.02 -31.98
CA GLY A 238 8.63 39.12 -31.23
C GLY A 238 8.30 38.78 -29.79
N ARG A 239 7.19 39.35 -29.29
CA ARG A 239 6.81 39.29 -27.87
C ARG A 239 6.28 37.92 -27.43
N LEU A 240 5.91 37.05 -28.37
CA LEU A 240 5.48 35.66 -28.12
C LEU A 240 6.61 34.73 -27.68
N ARG A 241 7.88 35.13 -27.82
CA ARG A 241 9.05 34.34 -27.38
C ARG A 241 9.02 33.99 -25.89
N HIS A 242 8.49 34.91 -25.07
CA HIS A 242 8.50 34.76 -23.61
C HIS A 242 7.28 34.00 -23.07
N GLY A 243 6.20 33.90 -23.86
CA GLY A 243 4.93 33.30 -23.43
C GLY A 243 4.06 34.24 -22.61
N LEU A 244 2.76 33.98 -22.60
CA LEU A 244 1.77 34.80 -21.90
C LEU A 244 2.01 34.85 -20.39
N LEU A 245 2.35 33.71 -19.77
CA LEU A 245 2.56 33.63 -18.32
C LEU A 245 3.73 34.50 -17.86
N ALA A 246 4.84 34.49 -18.60
CA ALA A 246 5.99 35.33 -18.29
C ALA A 246 5.67 36.83 -18.46
N ARG A 247 4.86 37.19 -19.46
CA ARG A 247 4.46 38.58 -19.70
C ARG A 247 3.56 39.13 -18.60
N LEU A 248 2.58 38.33 -18.17
CA LEU A 248 1.74 38.68 -17.03
C LEU A 248 2.57 38.87 -15.75
N LEU A 249 3.57 38.02 -15.51
CA LEU A 249 4.50 38.16 -14.38
C LEU A 249 5.40 39.40 -14.48
N VAL A 250 5.75 39.82 -15.70
CA VAL A 250 6.54 41.06 -15.94
C VAL A 250 5.68 42.32 -15.77
N GLY A 251 4.35 42.18 -15.75
CA GLY A 251 3.40 43.26 -15.48
C GLY A 251 2.63 43.76 -16.70
N ASP A 252 2.66 43.03 -17.83
CA ASP A 252 1.83 43.36 -18.99
C ASP A 252 0.34 43.27 -18.61
N THR A 253 -0.44 44.29 -18.98
CA THR A 253 -1.88 44.35 -18.71
C THR A 253 -2.69 43.66 -19.81
N LEU A 254 -3.92 43.22 -19.51
CA LEU A 254 -4.82 42.60 -20.51
C LEU A 254 -5.01 43.46 -21.78
N PRO A 255 -5.22 44.79 -21.70
CA PRO A 255 -5.33 45.63 -22.89
C PRO A 255 -4.06 45.61 -23.76
N GLU A 256 -2.87 45.60 -23.16
CA GLU A 256 -1.59 45.53 -23.88
C GLU A 256 -1.39 44.17 -24.56
N LEU A 257 -1.84 43.09 -23.91
CA LEU A 257 -1.82 41.75 -24.47
C LEU A 257 -2.81 41.61 -25.64
N LEU A 258 -3.98 42.25 -25.56
CA LEU A 258 -4.98 42.26 -26.64
C LEU A 258 -4.60 43.18 -27.81
N ALA A 259 -3.76 44.18 -27.58
CA ALA A 259 -3.21 45.03 -28.64
C ALA A 259 -2.11 44.32 -29.46
N ASP A 260 -1.56 43.21 -28.95
CA ASP A 260 -0.57 42.40 -29.63
C ASP A 260 -1.24 41.49 -30.68
N GLY A 261 -1.26 41.95 -31.94
CA GLY A 261 -1.91 41.24 -33.04
C GLY A 261 -1.35 39.84 -33.30
N ASP A 262 -0.05 39.62 -33.09
CA ASP A 262 0.56 38.30 -33.27
C ASP A 262 0.05 37.33 -32.21
N LEU A 263 -0.10 37.81 -30.97
CA LEU A 263 -0.64 37.03 -29.86
C LEU A 263 -2.10 36.68 -30.06
N VAL A 264 -2.91 37.65 -30.47
CA VAL A 264 -4.32 37.45 -30.81
C VAL A 264 -4.46 36.44 -31.94
N ALA A 265 -3.67 36.58 -33.01
CA ALA A 265 -3.70 35.65 -34.14
C ALA A 265 -3.31 34.23 -33.72
N ALA A 266 -2.26 34.08 -32.89
CA ALA A 266 -1.83 32.77 -32.38
C ALA A 266 -2.88 32.12 -31.48
N ALA A 267 -3.54 32.89 -30.60
CA ALA A 267 -4.58 32.40 -29.71
C ALA A 267 -5.86 32.00 -30.45
N VAL A 268 -6.22 32.74 -31.50
CA VAL A 268 -7.37 32.41 -32.37
C VAL A 268 -7.05 31.17 -33.22
N ALA A 269 -5.83 31.06 -33.77
CA ALA A 269 -5.42 29.88 -34.54
C ALA A 269 -5.30 28.61 -33.69
N ALA A 270 -4.96 28.75 -32.41
CA ALA A 270 -4.89 27.65 -31.46
C ALA A 270 -6.26 27.26 -30.89
N ARG A 271 -7.34 27.99 -31.20
CA ARG A 271 -8.67 27.73 -30.66
C ARG A 271 -9.22 26.41 -31.20
N PRO A 272 -9.79 25.53 -30.37
CA PRO A 272 -10.49 24.36 -30.86
C PRO A 272 -11.77 24.79 -31.61
N ASP A 273 -12.05 24.17 -32.75
CA ASP A 273 -13.33 24.34 -33.43
C ASP A 273 -14.43 23.84 -32.49
N GLN A 274 -15.33 24.73 -32.07
CA GLN A 274 -16.50 24.34 -31.32
C GLN A 274 -17.48 23.68 -32.30
N ALA A 275 -17.27 22.40 -32.58
CA ALA A 275 -18.34 21.58 -33.16
C ALA A 275 -19.48 21.55 -32.14
N GLU A 276 -20.57 22.23 -32.48
CA GLU A 276 -21.92 22.17 -31.93
C GLU A 276 -22.11 21.22 -30.73
N ALA A 277 -21.91 21.74 -29.52
CA ALA A 277 -22.49 21.15 -28.31
C ALA A 277 -23.74 21.96 -27.94
N HIS A 278 -24.73 21.93 -28.84
CA HIS A 278 -26.12 22.23 -28.52
C HIS A 278 -26.98 21.07 -29.02
N ASP A 279 -26.98 19.96 -28.28
CA ASP A 279 -28.15 19.08 -28.17
C ASP A 279 -27.97 18.13 -26.98
N GLY A 280 -28.95 18.11 -26.06
CA GLY A 280 -29.03 17.21 -24.91
C GLY A 280 -29.31 17.87 -23.58
#